data_AF-A0A0P5XZS7-F1
#
_entry.id   AF-A0A0P5XZS7-F1
#
_cell.length_a   1.000
_cell.length_b   1.000
_cell.length_c   1.000
_cell.angle_alpha   90.00
_cell.angle_beta   90.00
_cell.angle_gamma   90.00
#
_symmetry.space_group_name_H-M   'P 1'
#
loop_
_entity.id
_entity.type
_entity.pdbx_description
1 polymer ?
#
loop_
_entity_poly.entity_id
_entity_poly.type
_entity_poly.pdbx_seq_one_letter_code
_entity_poly.pdbx_strand_id
1 'polypeptide(L)'
;MSAIKPKTTILNRLPACYQKFFREWKYGQQAAVHYIPQEGKWKRNPETGEVKIIQNKPIPLTYPKEFDDGLWGGEAIVRGFEKRHQLRRRVPHFWFPTLQKSVLHSEILDKHMEIVVTPRTLCLVDQHYGFDNFILQTPPQDLKSNLGIKLKRTLLLALATQDFLPNNTAKREELLQKYQKHIIPVEEAEWYGLTLSEALEKLGKQEEVPIQKIPLKIKFREEFIEQLKEKQTEVNPTGPKSSWTDTLNPFKFNKTV
;
A
#
# COMPACT_ATOMS: atom_id res chain seq x y z
N MET A 1 -28.09 17.89 11.61
CA MET A 1 -26.92 17.26 12.25
C MET A 1 -25.79 17.25 11.22
N SER A 2 -24.83 18.17 11.30
CA SER A 2 -23.71 18.17 10.35
C SER A 2 -22.78 17.01 10.70
N ALA A 3 -22.58 16.09 9.76
CA ALA A 3 -21.60 15.04 9.89
C ALA A 3 -20.22 15.69 10.04
N ILE A 4 -19.55 15.44 11.15
CA ILE A 4 -18.16 15.85 11.40
C ILE A 4 -17.35 15.30 10.22
N LYS A 5 -16.83 16.17 9.35
CA LYS A 5 -15.97 15.76 8.25
C LYS A 5 -14.80 14.98 8.86
N PRO A 6 -14.57 13.71 8.49
CA PRO A 6 -13.47 12.94 9.06
C PRO A 6 -12.17 13.70 8.77
N LYS A 7 -11.33 13.87 9.79
CA LYS A 7 -10.02 14.53 9.65
C LYS A 7 -9.30 13.92 8.44
N THR A 8 -9.00 14.73 7.44
CA THR A 8 -8.32 14.29 6.21
C THR A 8 -6.93 13.80 6.59
N THR A 9 -6.79 12.48 6.69
CA THR A 9 -5.49 11.85 6.93
C THR A 9 -4.78 11.73 5.58
N ILE A 10 -3.46 11.83 5.56
CA ILE A 10 -2.64 11.68 4.34
C ILE A 10 -2.99 10.36 3.60
N LEU A 11 -3.30 9.30 4.36
CA LEU A 11 -3.77 8.01 3.83
C LEU A 11 -5.04 8.09 2.99
N ASN A 12 -5.94 9.04 3.25
CA ASN A 12 -7.22 9.17 2.53
C ASN A 12 -7.04 9.66 1.09
N ARG A 13 -5.87 10.25 0.76
CA ARG A 13 -5.54 10.66 -0.62
C ARG A 13 -5.05 9.49 -1.48
N LEU A 14 -4.55 8.44 -0.85
CA LEU A 14 -4.03 7.26 -1.54
C LEU A 14 -5.18 6.35 -2.01
N PRO A 15 -4.99 5.54 -3.07
CA PRO A 15 -6.03 4.65 -3.56
C PRO A 15 -6.58 3.67 -2.52
N ALA A 16 -7.85 3.29 -2.67
CA ALA A 16 -8.52 2.40 -1.72
C ALA A 16 -7.82 1.03 -1.59
N CYS A 17 -7.25 0.50 -2.67
CA CYS A 17 -6.46 -0.74 -2.65
C CYS A 17 -5.23 -0.63 -1.73
N TYR A 18 -4.49 0.49 -1.82
CA TYR A 18 -3.35 0.75 -0.94
C TYR A 18 -3.79 0.92 0.52
N GLN A 19 -4.90 1.61 0.77
CA GLN A 19 -5.41 1.78 2.13
C GLN A 19 -5.76 0.45 2.79
N LYS A 20 -6.35 -0.49 2.05
CA LYS A 20 -6.63 -1.86 2.53
C LYS A 20 -5.32 -2.58 2.87
N PHE A 21 -4.39 -2.63 1.92
CA PHE A 21 -3.08 -3.23 2.10
C PHE A 21 -2.34 -2.65 3.33
N PHE A 22 -2.31 -1.32 3.48
CA PHE A 22 -1.59 -0.66 4.57
C PHE A 22 -2.20 -1.00 5.94
N ARG A 23 -3.54 -1.10 6.02
CA ARG A 23 -4.22 -1.50 7.25
C ARG A 23 -3.90 -2.93 7.63
N GLU A 24 -3.94 -3.85 6.67
CA GLU A 24 -3.56 -5.25 6.89
C GLU A 24 -2.09 -5.36 7.30
N TRP A 25 -1.19 -4.71 6.58
CA TRP A 25 0.24 -4.78 6.85
C TRP A 25 0.63 -4.23 8.23
N LYS A 26 0.05 -3.11 8.67
CA LYS A 26 0.43 -2.46 9.94
C LYS A 26 -0.38 -2.91 11.14
N TYR A 27 -1.68 -3.18 10.96
CA TYR A 27 -2.61 -3.43 12.07
C TYR A 27 -3.25 -4.82 12.01
N GLY A 28 -2.92 -5.63 11.01
CA GLY A 28 -3.38 -7.00 10.90
C GLY A 28 -2.91 -7.89 12.04
N GLN A 29 -3.75 -8.86 12.40
CA GLN A 29 -3.41 -9.84 13.44
C GLN A 29 -2.35 -10.81 12.90
N GLN A 30 -1.19 -10.80 13.54
CA GLN A 30 -0.08 -11.70 13.19
C GLN A 30 -0.35 -13.13 13.64
N ALA A 31 0.17 -14.08 12.86
CA ALA A 31 0.23 -15.48 13.26
C ALA A 31 1.01 -15.66 14.57
N ALA A 32 0.56 -16.58 15.41
CA ALA A 32 1.22 -16.87 16.67
C ALA A 32 2.50 -17.69 16.41
N VAL A 33 3.66 -17.04 16.56
CA VAL A 33 4.99 -17.66 16.38
C VAL A 33 5.66 -17.96 17.71
N HIS A 34 5.77 -16.94 18.58
CA HIS A 34 6.52 -17.04 19.85
C HIS A 34 5.67 -17.47 21.05
N TYR A 35 4.39 -17.78 20.82
CA TYR A 35 3.48 -18.22 21.86
C TYR A 35 2.48 -19.22 21.28
N ILE A 36 1.98 -20.11 22.13
CA ILE A 36 0.97 -21.10 21.75
C ILE A 36 -0.40 -20.47 22.07
N PRO A 37 -1.25 -20.19 21.07
CA PRO A 37 -2.58 -19.66 21.31
C PRO A 37 -3.45 -20.75 21.95
N GLN A 38 -4.27 -20.36 22.93
CA GLN A 38 -5.25 -21.25 23.51
C GLN A 38 -6.54 -21.21 22.66
N GLU A 39 -7.13 -22.38 22.45
CA GLU A 39 -8.37 -22.52 21.68
C GLU A 39 -9.60 -22.20 22.53
N GLY A 40 -10.62 -21.65 21.87
CA GLY A 40 -11.89 -21.31 22.50
C GLY A 40 -11.92 -19.91 23.13
N LYS A 41 -13.11 -19.55 23.62
CA LYS A 41 -13.35 -18.23 24.27
C LYS A 41 -13.22 -18.30 25.79
N TRP A 42 -13.41 -19.49 26.37
CA TRP A 42 -13.53 -19.69 27.80
C TRP A 42 -12.69 -20.89 28.23
N LYS A 43 -11.99 -20.76 29.35
CA LYS A 43 -11.23 -21.82 30.00
C LYS A 43 -11.79 -22.02 31.40
N ARG A 44 -12.12 -23.27 31.73
CA ARG A 44 -12.50 -23.67 33.08
C ARG A 44 -11.26 -24.15 33.83
N ASN A 45 -11.02 -23.63 35.03
CA ASN A 45 -9.97 -24.12 35.90
C ASN A 45 -10.38 -25.48 36.48
N PRO A 46 -9.54 -26.53 36.39
CA PRO A 46 -9.90 -27.86 36.85
C PRO A 46 -10.03 -27.93 38.38
N GLU A 47 -9.22 -27.16 39.11
CA GLU A 47 -9.20 -27.19 40.58
C GLU A 47 -10.29 -26.32 41.21
N THR A 48 -10.46 -25.08 40.72
CA THR A 48 -11.40 -24.12 41.32
C THR A 48 -12.78 -24.10 40.64
N GLY A 49 -12.91 -24.71 39.46
CA GLY A 49 -14.14 -24.68 38.66
C GLY A 49 -14.46 -23.32 38.03
N GLU A 50 -13.68 -22.27 38.30
CA GLU A 50 -13.86 -20.92 37.75
C GLU A 50 -13.74 -20.91 36.22
N VAL A 51 -14.62 -20.16 35.56
CA VAL A 51 -14.58 -19.96 34.11
C VAL A 51 -13.99 -18.58 33.81
N LYS A 52 -12.88 -18.54 33.05
CA LYS A 52 -12.21 -17.29 32.64
C LYS A 52 -12.18 -17.16 31.12
N ILE A 53 -12.24 -15.93 30.63
CA ILE A 53 -12.10 -15.64 29.18
C ILE A 53 -10.65 -15.89 28.78
N ILE A 54 -10.45 -16.62 27.69
CA ILE A 54 -9.14 -16.85 27.09
C ILE A 54 -8.69 -15.58 26.36
N GLN A 55 -7.48 -15.12 26.64
CA GLN A 55 -6.89 -13.95 25.99
C GLN A 55 -5.55 -14.34 25.34
N ASN A 56 -5.54 -14.48 24.02
CA ASN A 56 -4.34 -14.71 23.24
C ASN A 56 -3.66 -13.37 22.93
N LYS A 57 -2.79 -12.91 23.83
CA LYS A 57 -2.02 -11.66 23.65
C LYS A 57 -0.66 -11.97 23.03
N PRO A 58 -0.31 -11.38 21.87
CA PRO A 58 0.99 -11.62 21.25
C PRO A 58 2.13 -11.03 22.09
N ILE A 59 3.28 -11.69 22.03
CA ILE A 59 4.51 -11.20 22.68
C ILE A 59 5.05 -10.01 21.89
N PRO A 60 5.48 -8.91 22.55
CA PRO A 60 6.06 -7.78 21.85
C PRO A 60 7.41 -8.15 21.23
N LEU A 61 7.50 -7.96 19.92
CA LEU A 61 8.68 -8.29 19.12
C LEU A 61 9.51 -7.06 18.79
N THR A 62 10.82 -7.25 18.72
CA THR A 62 11.77 -6.19 18.34
C THR A 62 12.40 -6.56 17.00
N TYR A 63 12.28 -5.64 16.05
CA TYR A 63 12.76 -5.83 14.68
C TYR A 63 14.00 -4.96 14.47
N PRO A 64 15.17 -5.57 14.22
CA PRO A 64 16.36 -4.83 13.84
C PRO A 64 16.28 -4.42 12.36
N LYS A 65 17.23 -3.63 11.85
CA LYS A 65 17.17 -3.13 10.46
C LYS A 65 17.36 -4.25 9.43
N GLU A 66 18.21 -5.21 9.77
CA GLU A 66 18.54 -6.40 8.99
C GLU A 66 17.32 -7.31 8.75
N PHE A 67 16.26 -7.13 9.54
CA PHE A 67 14.98 -7.82 9.31
C PHE A 67 14.36 -7.45 7.96
N ASP A 68 14.51 -6.20 7.52
CA ASP A 68 13.91 -5.71 6.29
C ASP A 68 14.60 -6.27 5.03
N ASP A 69 15.85 -6.71 5.17
CA ASP A 69 16.69 -7.29 4.10
C ASP A 69 16.58 -8.82 4.00
N GLY A 70 15.82 -9.46 4.88
CA GLY A 70 15.71 -10.92 4.96
C GLY A 70 14.27 -11.44 5.09
N LEU A 71 14.12 -12.76 5.16
CA LEU A 71 12.83 -13.43 5.33
C LEU A 71 12.84 -14.28 6.61
N TRP A 72 12.29 -13.74 7.71
CA TRP A 72 12.35 -14.38 9.03
C TRP A 72 11.06 -15.12 9.43
N GLY A 73 10.00 -15.07 8.62
CA GLY A 73 8.81 -15.94 8.79
C GLY A 73 8.01 -15.67 10.06
N GLY A 74 7.92 -14.39 10.45
CA GLY A 74 7.29 -13.94 11.69
C GLY A 74 8.18 -14.06 12.93
N GLU A 75 9.40 -14.59 12.81
CA GLU A 75 10.39 -14.55 13.87
C GLU A 75 11.00 -13.15 14.01
N ALA A 76 11.45 -12.83 15.23
CA ALA A 76 12.06 -11.56 15.59
C ALA A 76 12.77 -11.71 16.94
N ILE A 77 13.44 -10.64 17.37
CA ILE A 77 14.11 -10.64 18.67
C ILE A 77 13.05 -10.48 19.77
N VAL A 78 13.02 -11.45 20.69
CA VAL A 78 12.19 -11.36 21.90
C VAL A 78 13.03 -10.79 23.03
N ARG A 79 12.54 -9.70 23.64
CA ARG A 79 13.17 -9.08 24.81
C ARG A 79 12.35 -9.42 26.04
N GLY A 80 13.00 -9.94 27.08
CA GLY A 80 12.29 -10.25 28.31
C GLY A 80 13.22 -10.57 29.46
N PHE A 81 12.68 -11.33 30.42
CA PHE A 81 13.41 -11.76 31.60
C PHE A 81 13.36 -13.27 31.70
N GLU A 82 14.51 -13.88 31.92
CA GLU A 82 14.64 -15.30 32.21
C GLU A 82 14.74 -15.49 33.72
N LYS A 83 14.05 -16.50 34.26
CA LYS A 83 14.17 -16.90 35.66
C LYS A 83 14.61 -18.36 35.71
N ARG A 84 15.91 -18.57 35.92
CA ARG A 84 16.54 -19.91 35.92
C ARG A 84 16.09 -20.81 37.08
N HIS A 85 15.63 -20.23 38.20
CA HIS A 85 15.12 -20.96 39.35
C HIS A 85 14.07 -20.13 40.10
N GLN A 86 13.05 -20.77 40.67
CA GLN A 86 11.91 -20.10 41.32
C GLN A 86 12.31 -19.12 42.43
N LEU A 87 13.39 -19.41 43.17
CA LEU A 87 13.89 -18.55 44.24
C LEU A 87 14.96 -17.53 43.79
N ARG A 88 15.49 -17.66 42.58
CA ARG A 88 16.53 -16.74 42.07
C ARG A 88 15.91 -15.47 41.48
N ARG A 89 16.70 -14.39 41.46
CA ARG A 89 16.31 -13.15 40.77
C ARG A 89 16.21 -13.38 39.26
N ARG A 90 15.28 -12.68 38.62
CA ARG A 90 15.13 -12.67 37.15
C ARG A 90 16.28 -11.89 36.51
N VAL A 91 16.74 -12.35 35.35
CA VAL A 91 17.84 -11.74 34.59
C VAL A 91 17.31 -11.31 33.23
N PRO A 92 17.62 -10.10 32.72
CA PRO A 92 17.24 -9.72 31.36
C PRO A 92 17.86 -10.65 30.33
N HIS A 93 17.09 -11.07 29.33
CA HIS A 93 17.54 -11.96 28.26
C HIS A 93 16.95 -11.57 26.91
N PHE A 94 17.72 -11.82 25.86
CA PHE A 94 17.35 -11.58 24.48
C PHE A 94 17.38 -12.91 23.74
N TRP A 95 16.22 -13.34 23.22
CA TRP A 95 16.16 -14.52 22.37
C TRP A 95 16.26 -14.08 20.92
N PHE A 96 17.36 -14.46 20.27
CA PHE A 96 17.61 -14.20 18.86
C PHE A 96 17.16 -15.39 18.01
N PRO A 97 16.55 -15.15 16.83
CA PRO A 97 16.28 -16.22 15.88
C PRO A 97 17.59 -16.75 15.28
N THR A 98 17.59 -18.01 14.86
CA THR A 98 18.70 -18.59 14.10
C THR A 98 18.60 -18.16 12.65
N LEU A 99 19.60 -17.41 12.17
CA LEU A 99 19.65 -16.92 10.80
C LEU A 99 20.64 -17.75 9.99
N GLN A 100 20.27 -18.08 8.75
CA GLN A 100 21.12 -18.77 7.79
C GLN A 100 20.93 -18.18 6.40
N LYS A 101 21.97 -18.27 5.56
CA LYS A 101 21.87 -17.88 4.15
C LYS A 101 21.41 -19.08 3.35
N SER A 102 20.35 -18.91 2.56
CA SER A 102 19.83 -19.95 1.67
C SER A 102 19.61 -19.40 0.28
N VAL A 103 19.77 -20.25 -0.74
CA VAL A 103 19.47 -19.90 -2.12
C VAL A 103 18.06 -20.39 -2.44
N LEU A 104 17.15 -19.46 -2.73
CA LEU A 104 15.76 -19.76 -3.10
C LEU A 104 15.57 -19.44 -4.59
N HIS A 105 14.84 -20.31 -5.28
CA HIS A 105 14.51 -20.12 -6.69
C HIS A 105 13.06 -19.61 -6.82
N SER A 106 12.87 -18.57 -7.62
CA SER A 106 11.57 -18.08 -8.04
C SER A 106 11.29 -18.56 -9.46
N GLU A 107 10.20 -19.30 -9.65
CA GLU A 107 9.76 -19.83 -10.94
C GLU A 107 9.21 -18.71 -11.84
N ILE A 108 8.46 -17.77 -11.24
CA ILE A 108 7.86 -16.64 -11.98
C ILE A 108 8.96 -15.69 -12.48
N LEU A 109 9.98 -15.42 -11.66
CA LEU A 109 11.08 -14.52 -12.05
C LEU A 109 12.23 -15.23 -12.76
N ASP A 110 12.23 -16.57 -12.78
CA ASP A 110 13.31 -17.45 -13.28
C ASP A 110 14.69 -17.08 -12.72
N LYS A 111 14.76 -16.87 -11.41
CA LYS A 111 15.96 -16.37 -10.71
C LYS A 111 16.22 -17.08 -9.39
N HIS A 112 17.49 -17.36 -9.14
CA HIS A 112 18.00 -17.77 -7.83
C HIS A 112 18.42 -16.55 -7.03
N MET A 113 18.03 -16.50 -5.76
CA MET A 113 18.33 -15.40 -4.84
C MET A 113 18.93 -15.94 -3.55
N GLU A 114 20.09 -15.41 -3.15
CA GLU A 114 20.66 -15.65 -1.83
C GLU A 114 19.97 -14.73 -0.82
N ILE A 115 19.20 -15.30 0.10
CA ILE A 115 18.43 -14.55 1.11
C ILE A 115 18.78 -15.08 2.51
N VAL A 116 18.85 -14.17 3.48
CA VAL A 116 18.95 -14.52 4.89
C VAL A 116 17.58 -14.96 5.39
N VAL A 117 17.50 -16.22 5.81
CA VAL A 117 16.27 -16.91 6.20
C VAL A 117 16.40 -17.50 7.60
N THR A 118 15.26 -17.81 8.22
CA THR A 118 15.18 -18.67 9.41
C THR A 118 14.86 -20.11 8.98
N PRO A 119 15.19 -21.12 9.80
CA PRO A 119 14.74 -22.49 9.53
C PRO A 119 13.22 -22.58 9.38
N ARG A 120 12.47 -21.77 10.14
CA ARG A 120 11.03 -21.65 10.01
C ARG A 120 10.58 -21.20 8.62
N THR A 121 11.25 -20.23 8.00
CA THR A 121 10.84 -19.81 6.64
C THR A 121 11.06 -20.91 5.61
N LEU A 122 12.12 -21.70 5.72
CA LEU A 122 12.28 -22.88 4.88
C LEU A 122 11.11 -23.87 5.06
N CYS A 123 10.74 -24.17 6.30
CA CYS A 123 9.57 -25.01 6.56
C CYS A 123 8.27 -24.42 5.99
N LEU A 124 8.09 -23.09 6.04
CA LEU A 124 6.91 -22.44 5.44
C LEU A 124 6.95 -22.55 3.91
N VAL A 125 8.11 -22.35 3.28
CA VAL A 125 8.29 -22.55 1.84
C VAL A 125 7.90 -23.96 1.41
N ASP A 126 8.31 -24.98 2.19
CA ASP A 126 7.94 -26.37 1.95
C ASP A 126 6.44 -26.61 2.15
N GLN A 127 5.83 -26.04 3.20
CA GLN A 127 4.39 -26.12 3.46
C GLN A 127 3.53 -25.49 2.35
N HIS A 128 4.05 -24.44 1.71
CA HIS A 128 3.40 -23.78 0.59
C HIS A 128 3.78 -24.38 -0.77
N TYR A 129 4.54 -25.47 -0.80
CA TYR A 129 4.99 -26.16 -2.01
C TYR A 129 5.67 -25.22 -3.01
N GLY A 130 6.56 -24.36 -2.53
CA GLY A 130 7.38 -23.50 -3.36
C GLY A 130 7.51 -22.07 -2.83
N PHE A 131 8.60 -21.43 -3.24
CA PHE A 131 8.96 -20.09 -2.77
C PHE A 131 7.96 -19.02 -3.21
N ASP A 132 7.57 -19.01 -4.49
CA ASP A 132 6.62 -18.03 -5.01
C ASP A 132 5.24 -18.19 -4.37
N ASN A 133 4.81 -19.44 -4.13
CA ASN A 133 3.56 -19.71 -3.41
C ASN A 133 3.62 -19.18 -1.98
N PHE A 134 4.73 -19.39 -1.27
CA PHE A 134 4.92 -18.85 0.07
C PHE A 134 4.76 -17.33 0.08
N ILE A 135 5.44 -16.61 -0.83
CA ILE A 135 5.35 -15.15 -0.89
C ILE A 135 3.92 -14.69 -1.26
N LEU A 136 3.28 -15.32 -2.24
CA LEU A 136 1.95 -14.92 -2.72
C LEU A 136 0.82 -15.25 -1.73
N GLN A 137 0.91 -16.40 -1.04
CA GLN A 137 -0.11 -16.83 -0.08
C GLN A 137 0.05 -16.18 1.30
N THR A 138 1.28 -15.88 1.73
CA THR A 138 1.52 -15.28 3.05
C THR A 138 0.95 -13.85 3.11
N PRO A 139 0.14 -13.51 4.12
CA PRO A 139 -0.41 -12.17 4.25
C PRO A 139 0.70 -11.14 4.59
N PRO A 140 0.50 -9.86 4.24
CA PRO A 140 1.55 -8.85 4.42
C PRO A 140 1.95 -8.64 5.88
N GLN A 141 1.02 -8.84 6.82
CA GLN A 141 1.25 -8.75 8.26
C GLN A 141 2.25 -9.78 8.80
N ASP A 142 2.29 -10.98 8.20
CA ASP A 142 3.16 -12.09 8.61
C ASP A 142 4.49 -12.06 7.85
N LEU A 143 4.46 -11.61 6.59
CA LEU A 143 5.68 -11.43 5.80
C LEU A 143 6.55 -10.30 6.38
N LYS A 144 5.91 -9.15 6.66
CA LYS A 144 6.37 -7.94 7.38
C LYS A 144 7.64 -7.24 6.89
N SER A 145 8.61 -7.97 6.35
CA SER A 145 9.87 -7.50 5.78
C SER A 145 9.66 -6.68 4.51
N ASN A 146 10.46 -5.61 4.34
CA ASN A 146 10.42 -4.81 3.12
C ASN A 146 10.82 -5.63 1.89
N LEU A 147 11.87 -6.45 1.98
CA LEU A 147 12.29 -7.33 0.89
C LEU A 147 11.16 -8.27 0.46
N GLY A 148 10.53 -8.97 1.40
CA GLY A 148 9.45 -9.91 1.07
C GLY A 148 8.27 -9.23 0.40
N ILE A 149 7.89 -8.05 0.90
CA ILE A 149 6.78 -7.27 0.35
C ILE A 149 7.10 -6.74 -1.06
N LYS A 150 8.34 -6.30 -1.29
CA LYS A 150 8.82 -5.88 -2.61
C LYS A 150 8.86 -7.06 -3.58
N LEU A 151 9.32 -8.23 -3.15
CA LEU A 151 9.25 -9.46 -3.95
C LEU A 151 7.81 -9.80 -4.32
N LYS A 152 6.89 -9.77 -3.36
CA LYS A 152 5.46 -10.02 -3.61
C LYS A 152 4.90 -9.07 -4.65
N ARG A 153 5.20 -7.78 -4.56
CA ARG A 153 4.85 -6.78 -5.58
C ARG A 153 5.41 -7.15 -6.95
N THR A 154 6.69 -7.52 -7.05
CA THR A 154 7.30 -7.89 -8.34
C THR A 154 6.65 -9.13 -8.95
N LEU A 155 6.30 -10.12 -8.14
CA LEU A 155 5.60 -11.32 -8.60
C LEU A 155 4.18 -10.99 -9.09
N LEU A 156 3.43 -10.18 -8.34
CA LEU A 156 2.08 -9.76 -8.73
C LEU A 156 2.10 -8.95 -10.03
N LEU A 157 3.07 -8.05 -10.19
CA LEU A 157 3.24 -7.29 -11.43
C LEU A 157 3.58 -8.21 -12.61
N ALA A 158 4.52 -9.14 -12.44
CA ALA A 158 4.87 -10.10 -13.48
C ALA A 158 3.66 -10.95 -13.91
N LEU A 159 2.85 -11.41 -12.94
CA LEU A 159 1.62 -12.15 -13.22
C LEU A 159 0.56 -11.29 -13.94
N ALA A 160 0.44 -10.01 -13.57
CA ALA A 160 -0.54 -9.10 -14.16
C ALA A 160 -0.17 -8.66 -15.59
N THR A 161 1.12 -8.40 -15.86
CA THR A 161 1.60 -8.02 -17.20
C THR A 161 1.85 -9.23 -18.11
N GLN A 162 1.97 -10.42 -17.54
CA GLN A 162 2.36 -11.66 -18.24
C GLN A 162 3.75 -11.56 -18.90
N ASP A 163 4.62 -10.72 -18.36
CA ASP A 163 5.94 -10.37 -18.90
C ASP A 163 7.08 -11.23 -18.31
N PHE A 164 6.85 -12.54 -18.15
CA PHE A 164 7.86 -13.47 -17.65
C PHE A 164 8.08 -14.63 -18.62
N LEU A 165 9.33 -15.13 -18.73
CA LEU A 165 9.72 -16.22 -19.63
C LEU A 165 9.37 -15.97 -21.13
N PRO A 166 9.93 -14.94 -21.80
CA PRO A 166 9.63 -14.65 -23.22
C PRO A 166 9.98 -15.79 -24.17
N ASN A 167 10.96 -16.63 -23.80
CA ASN A 167 11.47 -17.70 -24.66
C ASN A 167 10.67 -19.01 -24.54
N ASN A 168 9.81 -19.16 -23.52
CA ASN A 168 9.11 -20.41 -23.26
C ASN A 168 7.63 -20.17 -22.91
N THR A 169 6.80 -20.17 -23.95
CA THR A 169 5.36 -19.94 -23.85
C THR A 169 4.64 -21.07 -23.11
N ALA A 170 5.04 -22.32 -23.31
CA ALA A 170 4.43 -23.49 -22.65
C ALA A 170 4.56 -23.41 -21.12
N LYS A 171 5.78 -23.16 -20.62
CA LYS A 171 6.01 -22.97 -19.18
C LYS A 171 5.25 -21.77 -18.62
N ARG A 172 5.15 -20.68 -19.39
CA ARG A 172 4.38 -19.50 -18.97
C ARG A 172 2.92 -19.85 -18.74
N GLU A 173 2.29 -20.58 -19.66
CA GLU A 173 0.89 -21.00 -19.54
C GLU A 173 0.69 -21.92 -18.33
N GLU A 174 1.60 -22.87 -18.08
CA GLU A 174 1.58 -23.73 -16.89
C GLU A 174 1.65 -22.92 -15.59
N LEU A 175 2.55 -21.93 -15.52
CA LEU A 175 2.69 -21.07 -14.35
C LEU A 175 1.46 -20.16 -14.17
N LEU A 176 0.90 -19.60 -15.25
CA LEU A 176 -0.33 -18.80 -15.17
C LEU A 176 -1.50 -19.64 -14.63
N GLN A 177 -1.60 -20.91 -15.02
CA GLN A 177 -2.59 -21.84 -14.45
C GLN A 177 -2.31 -22.11 -12.96
N LYS A 178 -1.05 -22.36 -12.59
CA LYS A 178 -0.63 -22.60 -11.19
C LYS A 178 -0.96 -21.42 -10.28
N TYR A 179 -0.69 -20.19 -10.73
CA TYR A 179 -0.83 -18.95 -9.94
C TYR A 179 -2.11 -18.15 -10.22
N GLN A 180 -3.08 -18.72 -10.94
CA GLN A 180 -4.31 -18.03 -11.38
C GLN A 180 -5.05 -17.31 -10.23
N LYS A 181 -5.04 -17.90 -9.03
CA LYS A 181 -5.71 -17.36 -7.83
C LYS A 181 -5.14 -16.03 -7.34
N HIS A 182 -3.92 -15.68 -7.75
CA HIS A 182 -3.18 -14.51 -7.26
C HIS A 182 -3.08 -13.39 -8.31
N ILE A 183 -3.75 -13.54 -9.45
CA ILE A 183 -3.76 -12.52 -10.50
C ILE A 183 -4.64 -11.34 -10.04
N ILE A 184 -4.05 -10.16 -10.04
CA ILE A 184 -4.65 -8.89 -9.63
C ILE A 184 -4.43 -7.89 -10.79
N PRO A 185 -5.32 -6.91 -11.02
CA PRO A 185 -5.09 -5.89 -12.04
C PRO A 185 -3.78 -5.12 -11.80
N VAL A 186 -3.12 -4.72 -12.89
CA VAL A 186 -1.83 -4.02 -12.87
C VAL A 186 -1.88 -2.79 -11.97
N GLU A 187 -2.97 -2.01 -12.05
CA GLU A 187 -3.18 -0.81 -11.23
C GLU A 187 -3.11 -1.09 -9.73
N GLU A 188 -3.70 -2.18 -9.25
CA GLU A 188 -3.67 -2.53 -7.82
C GLU A 188 -2.32 -3.11 -7.41
N ALA A 189 -1.73 -3.98 -8.24
CA ALA A 189 -0.41 -4.55 -8.01
C ALA A 189 0.68 -3.46 -7.93
N GLU A 190 0.50 -2.39 -8.71
CA GLU A 190 1.36 -1.22 -8.74
C GLU A 190 1.38 -0.38 -7.46
N TRP A 191 0.36 -0.50 -6.60
CA TRP A 191 0.34 0.13 -5.27
C TRP A 191 0.72 -0.86 -4.17
N TYR A 192 0.64 -2.15 -4.44
CA TYR A 192 1.00 -3.18 -3.49
C TYR A 192 2.47 -3.04 -3.07
N GLY A 193 2.71 -3.18 -1.77
CA GLY A 193 4.05 -3.27 -1.20
C GLY A 193 4.90 -2.00 -1.20
N LEU A 194 4.34 -0.85 -1.56
CA LEU A 194 4.99 0.43 -1.33
C LEU A 194 4.98 0.75 0.16
N THR A 195 6.09 1.29 0.66
CA THR A 195 6.11 1.98 1.95
C THR A 195 5.28 3.27 1.87
N LEU A 196 4.92 3.84 3.03
CA LEU A 196 4.15 5.08 3.06
C LEU A 196 4.85 6.23 2.33
N SER A 197 6.18 6.34 2.49
CA SER A 197 6.99 7.34 1.79
C SER A 197 7.00 7.10 0.29
N GLU A 198 7.27 5.89 -0.16
CA GLU A 198 7.29 5.54 -1.59
C GLU A 198 5.90 5.75 -2.23
N ALA A 199 4.81 5.44 -1.52
CA ALA A 199 3.45 5.67 -1.99
C ALA A 199 3.14 7.17 -2.14
N LEU A 200 3.63 8.01 -1.22
CA LEU A 200 3.47 9.46 -1.32
C LEU A 200 4.33 10.06 -2.42
N GLU A 201 5.54 9.56 -2.62
CA GLU A 201 6.39 9.96 -3.75
C GLU A 201 5.74 9.58 -5.08
N LYS A 202 5.16 8.37 -5.17
CA LYS A 202 4.41 7.94 -6.35
C LYS A 202 3.20 8.83 -6.61
N LEU A 203 2.41 9.12 -5.57
CA LEU A 203 1.27 10.03 -5.68
C LEU A 203 1.72 11.43 -6.10
N GLY A 204 2.79 11.95 -5.51
CA GLY A 204 3.39 13.23 -5.87
C GLY A 204 3.76 13.28 -7.35
N LYS A 205 4.47 12.27 -7.86
CA LYS A 205 4.82 12.16 -9.30
C LYS A 205 3.59 12.09 -10.21
N GLN A 206 2.50 11.48 -9.75
CA GLN A 206 1.24 11.44 -10.50
C GLN A 206 0.51 12.79 -10.48
N GLU A 207 0.55 13.54 -9.37
CA GLU A 207 -0.01 14.89 -9.26
C GLU A 207 0.86 15.96 -9.93
N GLU A 208 2.16 15.69 -10.07
CA GLU A 208 3.15 16.47 -10.82
C GLU A 208 2.91 16.45 -12.34
N VAL A 209 1.75 15.95 -12.83
CA VAL A 209 1.24 16.31 -14.17
C VAL A 209 1.51 17.79 -14.32
N PRO A 210 2.24 18.23 -15.37
CA PRO A 210 2.75 19.59 -15.43
C PRO A 210 1.57 20.53 -15.31
N ILE A 211 1.38 21.08 -14.10
CA ILE A 211 0.41 22.13 -13.86
C ILE A 211 0.99 23.27 -14.66
N GLN A 212 0.53 23.39 -15.91
CA GLN A 212 0.79 24.58 -16.69
C GLN A 212 0.24 25.70 -15.81
N LYS A 213 1.13 26.50 -15.23
CA LYS A 213 0.75 27.62 -14.38
C LYS A 213 0.15 28.66 -15.32
N ILE A 214 -1.12 28.47 -15.68
CA ILE A 214 -1.84 29.35 -16.59
C ILE A 214 -1.96 30.71 -15.87
N PRO A 215 -1.46 31.81 -16.46
CA PRO A 215 -1.62 33.13 -15.88
C PRO A 215 -3.09 33.45 -15.61
N LEU A 216 -3.39 34.01 -14.44
CA LEU A 216 -4.77 34.32 -14.02
C LEU A 216 -5.51 35.22 -15.03
N LYS A 217 -4.80 36.07 -15.76
CA LYS A 217 -5.36 36.90 -16.84
C LYS A 217 -6.14 36.08 -17.88
N ILE A 218 -5.68 34.89 -18.22
CA ILE A 218 -6.35 34.01 -19.20
C ILE A 218 -7.65 33.49 -18.61
N LYS A 219 -7.63 33.01 -17.36
CA LYS A 219 -8.83 32.55 -16.63
C LYS A 219 -9.87 33.66 -16.50
N PHE A 220 -9.47 34.84 -16.05
CA PHE A 220 -10.39 35.99 -15.92
C PHE A 220 -10.93 36.47 -17.26
N ARG A 221 -10.16 36.35 -18.35
CA ARG A 221 -10.64 36.65 -19.70
C ARG A 221 -11.72 35.66 -20.13
N GLU A 222 -11.53 34.37 -19.87
CA GLU A 222 -12.51 33.32 -20.16
C GLU A 222 -13.80 33.53 -19.35
N GLU A 223 -13.69 33.71 -18.03
CA GLU A 223 -14.81 34.01 -17.14
C GLU A 223 -15.59 35.27 -17.58
N PHE A 224 -14.88 36.32 -18.01
CA PHE A 224 -15.52 37.54 -18.50
C PHE A 224 -16.26 37.35 -19.83
N ILE A 225 -15.70 36.55 -20.75
CA ILE A 225 -16.37 36.19 -22.01
C ILE A 225 -17.64 35.39 -21.73
N GLU A 226 -17.60 34.46 -20.76
CA GLU A 226 -18.79 33.71 -20.31
C GLU A 226 -19.87 34.63 -19.76
N GLN A 227 -19.51 35.55 -18.84
CA GLN A 227 -20.45 36.56 -18.31
C GLN A 227 -21.07 37.44 -19.41
N LEU A 228 -20.29 37.82 -20.43
CA LEU A 228 -20.82 38.60 -21.56
C LEU A 228 -21.77 37.79 -22.44
N LYS A 229 -21.50 36.50 -22.66
CA LYS A 229 -22.39 35.60 -23.40
C LYS A 229 -23.71 35.41 -22.64
N GLU A 230 -23.65 35.17 -21.33
CA GLU A 230 -24.84 35.04 -20.46
C GLU A 230 -25.70 36.32 -20.51
N LYS A 231 -25.08 37.50 -20.38
CA LYS A 231 -25.78 38.78 -20.51
C LYS A 231 -26.36 39.01 -21.90
N GLN A 232 -25.70 38.58 -22.97
CA GLN A 232 -26.24 38.69 -24.34
C GLN A 232 -27.45 37.77 -24.56
N THR A 233 -27.47 36.59 -23.92
CA THR A 233 -28.65 35.73 -23.93
C THR A 233 -29.82 36.28 -23.11
N GLU A 234 -29.56 37.03 -22.04
CA GLU A 234 -30.60 37.71 -21.24
C GLU A 234 -31.17 38.97 -21.92
N VAL A 235 -30.40 39.64 -22.79
CA VAL A 235 -30.74 40.94 -23.40
C VAL A 235 -31.47 40.82 -24.76
N ASN A 236 -31.77 39.62 -25.26
CA ASN A 236 -32.74 39.47 -26.34
C ASN A 236 -34.16 39.36 -25.78
N PRO A 237 -34.78 40.52 -25.46
CA PRO A 237 -35.93 40.95 -26.24
C PRO A 237 -35.74 42.38 -26.80
N THR A 238 -35.79 42.47 -28.14
CA THR A 238 -36.20 43.63 -28.97
C THR A 238 -35.73 45.05 -28.59
N GLY A 239 -34.76 45.61 -29.34
CA GLY A 239 -34.50 47.05 -29.40
C GLY A 239 -33.31 47.43 -30.30
N PRO A 240 -33.34 48.57 -31.04
CA PRO A 240 -32.44 48.83 -32.18
C PRO A 240 -31.02 49.20 -31.74
N LYS A 241 -30.04 48.72 -32.51
CA LYS A 241 -28.60 48.89 -32.27
C LYS A 241 -28.17 50.32 -32.60
N SER A 242 -27.79 51.12 -31.60
CA SER A 242 -26.94 52.29 -31.81
C SER A 242 -25.47 51.88 -31.66
N SER A 243 -24.66 52.21 -32.66
CA SER A 243 -23.23 51.88 -32.71
C SER A 243 -22.42 52.85 -31.84
N TRP A 244 -21.79 52.30 -30.79
CA TRP A 244 -20.89 53.00 -29.86
C TRP A 244 -19.66 53.65 -30.53
N THR A 245 -19.35 53.28 -31.78
CA THR A 245 -18.26 53.85 -32.58
C THR A 245 -18.48 55.31 -32.99
N ASP A 246 -19.71 55.83 -32.94
CA ASP A 246 -20.01 57.22 -33.32
C ASP A 246 -19.71 58.25 -32.23
N THR A 247 -19.58 57.82 -30.97
CA THR A 247 -19.42 58.72 -29.81
C THR A 247 -17.95 59.02 -29.46
N LEU A 248 -17.00 58.26 -30.00
CA LEU A 248 -15.57 58.30 -29.65
C LEU A 248 -14.67 58.79 -30.80
N ASN A 249 -15.20 59.59 -31.73
CA ASN A 249 -14.40 60.16 -32.82
C ASN A 249 -14.05 61.64 -32.54
N PRO A 250 -12.86 61.96 -31.99
CA PRO A 250 -12.47 63.32 -31.60
C PRO A 250 -12.06 64.22 -32.78
N PHE A 251 -12.17 63.75 -34.03
CA PHE A 251 -11.77 64.49 -35.24
C PHE A 251 -12.93 64.99 -36.11
N LYS A 252 -14.18 64.94 -35.61
CA LYS A 252 -15.31 65.64 -36.27
C LYS A 252 -15.19 67.16 -36.01
N PHE A 253 -14.23 67.82 -36.66
CA PHE A 253 -14.22 69.27 -36.77
C PHE A 253 -15.34 69.71 -37.72
N ASN A 254 -16.37 70.34 -37.16
CA ASN A 254 -17.39 71.05 -37.94
C ASN A 254 -16.71 72.17 -38.74
N LYS A 255 -16.55 71.98 -40.05
CA LYS A 255 -16.33 73.08 -40.99
C LYS A 255 -17.69 73.66 -41.34
N THR A 256 -18.05 74.77 -40.71
CA THR A 256 -19.06 75.69 -41.22
C THR A 256 -18.37 77.01 -41.55
N VAL A 257 -18.43 77.37 -42.83
CA VAL A 257 -18.14 78.72 -43.35
C VAL A 257 -19.13 79.71 -42.75
#